data_AF-A0A6J4UE44-F1
#
_entry.id   AF-A0A6J4UE44-F1
#
_cell.length_a   1.000
_cell.length_b   1.000
_cell.length_c   1.000
_cell.angle_alpha   90.00
_cell.angle_beta   90.00
_cell.angle_gamma   90.00
#
_symmetry.space_group_name_H-M   'P 1'
#
loop_
_entity.id
_entity.type
_entity.pdbx_description
1 polymer ?
#
loop_
_entity_poly.entity_id
_entity_poly.type
_entity_poly.pdbx_seq_one_letter_code
_entity_poly.pdbx_strand_id
1 'polypeptide(L)' 'MDDRRFTPGDGAHDGPDTTDWTGDHFDTRAIHVGQEPDPVTGSVIPPIYQTSTYVQQAVGVHR' A
#
# COMPACT_ATOMS: atom_id res chain seq x y z
N MET A 1 -18.65 -23.68 34.08
CA MET A 1 -17.83 -24.84 34.50
C MET A 1 -18.24 -25.94 33.53
N ASP A 2 -17.58 -26.13 32.40
CA ASP A 2 -16.16 -26.49 32.31
C ASP A 2 -15.37 -25.71 31.25
N ASP A 3 -14.10 -25.55 31.55
CA ASP A 3 -13.11 -24.61 31.01
C ASP A 3 -12.29 -25.28 29.90
N ARG A 4 -12.62 -25.00 28.63
CA ARG A 4 -11.83 -25.49 27.49
C ARG A 4 -10.58 -24.62 27.33
N ARG A 5 -9.54 -25.02 28.05
CA ARG A 5 -8.16 -24.55 27.88
C ARG A 5 -7.74 -24.62 26.41
N PHE A 6 -7.32 -23.47 25.89
CA PHE A 6 -6.57 -23.33 24.65
C PHE A 6 -5.20 -23.99 24.83
N THR A 7 -4.92 -25.08 24.13
CA THR A 7 -3.59 -25.69 24.07
C THR A 7 -2.76 -25.02 22.98
N PRO A 8 -1.60 -24.42 23.31
CA PRO A 8 -0.67 -23.95 22.29
C PRO A 8 0.26 -25.10 21.90
N GLY A 9 0.18 -25.55 20.65
CA GLY A 9 1.25 -26.37 20.06
C GLY A 9 0.81 -27.53 19.17
N ASP A 10 0.07 -27.26 18.09
CA ASP A 10 -0.18 -28.25 17.05
C ASP A 10 0.33 -27.69 15.70
N GLY A 11 1.64 -27.47 15.63
CA GLY A 11 2.33 -27.14 14.38
C GLY A 11 2.65 -28.40 13.59
N ALA A 12 2.19 -28.45 12.34
CA ALA A 12 2.80 -29.25 11.26
C ALA A 12 2.30 -28.73 9.90
N HIS A 13 2.88 -27.63 9.43
CA HIS A 13 2.81 -27.24 8.02
C HIS A 13 4.06 -27.79 7.31
N ASP A 14 4.19 -29.12 7.25
CA ASP A 14 5.36 -29.81 6.65
C ASP A 14 5.21 -29.93 5.12
N GLY A 15 5.27 -28.79 4.44
CA GLY A 15 5.52 -28.68 3.00
C GLY A 15 6.30 -27.40 2.75
N PRO A 16 7.12 -27.28 1.70
CA PRO A 16 7.72 -26.00 1.37
C PRO A 16 6.56 -25.04 1.07
N ASP A 17 6.27 -24.13 2.00
CA ASP A 17 5.37 -23.02 1.76
C ASP A 17 6.04 -22.15 0.71
N THR A 18 5.72 -22.41 -0.56
CA THR A 18 6.23 -21.66 -1.70
C THR A 18 5.57 -20.30 -1.82
N THR A 19 4.77 -19.87 -0.84
CA THR A 19 4.27 -18.51 -0.80
C THR A 19 5.32 -17.61 -0.15
N ASP A 20 6.37 -17.36 -0.93
CA ASP A 20 7.34 -16.27 -0.76
C ASP A 20 6.60 -14.93 -0.84
N TRP A 21 5.87 -14.60 0.24
CA TRP A 21 5.41 -13.25 0.56
C TRP A 21 6.48 -12.47 1.32
N THR A 22 7.64 -13.07 1.57
CA THR A 22 8.90 -12.46 2.06
C THR A 22 9.55 -11.57 1.01
N GLY A 23 8.75 -10.89 0.19
CA GLY A 23 9.18 -9.63 -0.38
C GLY A 23 9.33 -8.65 0.78
N ASP A 24 10.51 -8.61 1.39
CA ASP A 24 10.94 -7.88 2.61
C ASP A 24 10.62 -6.37 2.64
N HIS A 25 9.88 -5.87 1.64
CA HIS A 25 9.54 -4.47 1.45
C HIS A 25 8.10 -4.24 0.97
N PHE A 26 7.22 -5.26 0.87
CA PHE A 26 5.84 -5.03 0.41
C PHE A 26 5.12 -4.02 1.31
N ASP A 27 5.17 -4.20 2.63
CA ASP A 27 4.50 -3.32 3.59
C ASP A 27 5.00 -1.87 3.47
N THR A 28 6.32 -1.67 3.37
CA THR A 28 6.91 -0.34 3.18
C THR A 28 6.49 0.29 1.85
N ARG A 29 6.47 -0.50 0.77
CA ARG A 29 6.08 -0.01 -0.55
C ARG A 29 4.60 0.29 -0.65
N ALA A 30 3.76 -0.50 0.00
CA ALA A 30 2.31 -0.30 0.02
C ALA A 30 1.94 1.06 0.63
N ILE A 31 2.74 1.54 1.60
CA ILE A 31 2.53 2.83 2.24
C ILE A 31 3.14 3.99 1.44
N HIS A 32 4.31 3.78 0.80
CA HIS A 32 5.12 4.92 0.31
C HIS A 32 5.28 5.01 -1.22
N VAL A 33 5.04 3.96 -1.99
CA VAL A 33 5.26 4.00 -3.45
C VAL A 33 4.22 4.90 -4.13
N GLY A 34 4.71 5.80 -5.00
CA GLY A 34 3.88 6.73 -5.76
C GLY A 34 3.29 7.87 -4.91
N GLN A 35 3.74 8.02 -3.66
CA GLN A 35 3.31 9.07 -2.73
C GLN A 35 4.46 10.08 -2.53
N GLU A 36 4.84 10.80 -3.58
CA GLU A 36 5.73 11.96 -3.43
C GLU A 36 4.95 13.15 -2.85
N PRO A 37 5.56 13.98 -1.99
CA PRO A 37 4.91 15.16 -1.47
C PRO A 37 4.43 16.08 -2.60
N ASP A 38 3.26 16.68 -2.41
CA ASP A 38 2.69 17.64 -3.38
C ASP A 38 3.70 18.77 -3.68
N PRO A 39 4.06 19.02 -4.95
CA PRO A 39 5.12 19.97 -5.29
C PRO A 39 4.77 21.44 -5.00
N VAL A 40 3.49 21.76 -4.84
CA VAL A 40 3.03 23.13 -4.58
C VAL A 40 3.07 23.46 -3.08
N THR A 41 2.67 22.51 -2.23
CA THR A 41 2.44 22.75 -0.80
C THR A 41 3.32 21.92 0.12
N GLY A 42 3.94 20.84 -0.38
CA GLY A 42 4.66 19.87 0.42
C GLY A 42 3.76 18.91 1.21
N SER A 43 2.44 18.86 0.92
CA SER A 43 1.53 17.93 1.59
C SER A 43 1.97 16.49 1.34
N VAL A 44 2.17 15.73 2.43
CA VAL A 44 2.51 14.31 2.38
C VAL A 44 1.30 13.45 1.98
N ILE A 45 0.10 13.90 2.35
CA ILE A 45 -1.15 13.25 1.91
C ILE A 45 -1.56 13.87 0.56
N PRO A 46 -1.84 13.07 -0.48
CA PRO A 46 -2.28 13.60 -1.76
C PRO A 46 -3.58 14.40 -1.63
N PRO A 47 -3.66 15.59 -2.23
CA PRO A 47 -4.88 16.39 -2.23
C PRO A 47 -5.96 15.78 -3.14
N ILE A 48 -7.23 16.08 -2.83
CA ILE A 48 -8.36 15.72 -3.69
C ILE A 48 -8.56 16.83 -4.73
N TYR A 49 -8.22 16.54 -5.99
CA TYR A 49 -8.43 17.47 -7.10
C TYR A 49 -9.88 17.43 -7.61
N GLN A 50 -10.76 18.21 -6.98
CA GLN A 50 -12.15 18.38 -7.42
C GLN A 50 -12.26 19.40 -8.55
N THR A 51 -11.63 19.08 -9.68
CA THR A 51 -11.74 19.86 -10.91
C THR A 51 -12.22 18.97 -12.05
N SER A 52 -12.91 19.56 -13.02
CA SER A 52 -13.30 18.87 -14.26
C SER A 52 -12.24 18.96 -15.35
N THR A 53 -11.23 19.83 -15.20
CA THR A 53 -10.19 20.06 -16.22
C THR A 53 -8.92 20.69 -15.63
N TYR A 54 -7.84 20.70 -16.43
CA TYR A 54 -6.56 21.35 -16.14
C TYR A 54 -6.20 22.35 -17.24
N VAL A 55 -5.40 23.37 -16.92
CA VAL A 55 -4.88 24.33 -17.90
C VAL A 55 -3.96 23.62 -18.91
N GLN A 56 -4.22 23.84 -20.20
CA GLN A 56 -3.38 23.35 -21.29
C GLN A 56 -2.32 24.39 -21.66
N GLN A 57 -1.12 23.93 -22.06
CA GLN A 57 -0.07 24.83 -22.54
C GLN A 57 -0.40 25.40 -23.92
N ALA A 58 -0.92 24.57 -24.83
CA ALA A 58 -1.37 24.94 -26.17
C ALA A 58 -2.30 23.84 -26.72
N VAL A 59 -3.02 24.13 -27.82
CA VAL A 59 -3.87 23.14 -28.49
C VAL A 59 -3.04 21.95 -28.97
N GLY A 60 -3.47 20.73 -28.64
CA GLY A 60 -2.81 19.49 -29.03
C GLY A 60 -1.61 19.08 -28.16
N VAL A 61 -1.22 19.89 -27.18
CA VAL A 61 -0.13 19.55 -26.24
C VAL A 61 -0.73 18.96 -24.97
N HIS A 62 -0.55 17.65 -24.78
CA HIS A 62 -0.92 16.92 -23.56
C HIS A 62 0.33 16.56 -22.75
N ARG A 63 0.20 16.50 -21.43
CA ARG A 63 1.23 16.08 -20.47
C ARG A 63 0.77 14.80 -19.79
#